data_AF-A0A9E0RR82-F1
#
_entry.id   AF-A0A9E0RR82-F1
#
_cell.length_a   1.000
_cell.length_b   1.000
_cell.length_c   1.000
_cell.angle_alpha   90.00
_cell.angle_beta   90.00
_cell.angle_gamma   90.00
#
_symmetry.space_group_name_H-M   'P 1'
#
loop_
_entity.id
_entity.type
_entity.pdbx_description
1 polymer ?
#
loop_
_entity_poly.entity_id
_entity_poly.type
_entity_poly.pdbx_seq_one_letter_code
_entity_poly.pdbx_strand_id
1 'polypeptide(L)'
;MTPHIPFPDNETFIGWRKVLRCLSFLIGLTFCTQVNAADFYVDSPRVNVWQESDIEVGGWVWGGLTDPVISVKLETTSWSYLLDYGLERGDVAAYLEQPDAVPSGFHGRLELPSSIGSGQTLSIAAYRQSGERIELKRIRFKPVKLSTLWQPWLQKYPAWREDPFWFALGTSGVSARGDQGFSEAYASYRSETFRIGLRVPILYMRSTRGRAEDWVFDPDLGRVPLESGFLLVDDWLEGLIALSIENDLPILFTLNGGVWGDSSGGVPDHDLTDYLELDPANCQWDQNDQVYPDDLVAGLPGSLKSPELSRVLTYNAYNTIVRGYKKRNLQAAGARLVKFASEHPDLFAGINLDADVYLSPFVRGSWHDFNPDTLRQFRDWLSGSGLYADGGLLEEYREQAMSLEEVGQVAGLSFSDWADVSPPREMPRQYLPGASEPWMHLWERFRRHLIDLH
;
A
#
# COMPACT_ATOMS: atom_id res chain seq x y z
N MET A 1 -34.95 -6.17 12.29
CA MET A 1 -35.84 -7.15 11.65
C MET A 1 -35.45 -7.20 10.18
N THR A 2 -34.72 -8.25 9.83
CA THR A 2 -34.13 -8.52 8.51
C THR A 2 -34.23 -10.03 8.37
N PRO A 3 -34.83 -10.59 7.30
CA PRO A 3 -35.07 -12.02 7.25
C PRO A 3 -33.84 -12.79 6.76
N HIS A 4 -33.44 -13.79 7.56
CA HIS A 4 -32.47 -14.82 7.21
C HIS A 4 -33.09 -15.82 6.23
N ILE A 5 -32.36 -16.14 5.16
CA ILE A 5 -32.68 -17.23 4.23
C ILE A 5 -31.67 -18.36 4.49
N PRO A 6 -32.09 -19.57 4.90
CA PRO A 6 -31.21 -20.72 5.03
C PRO A 6 -31.14 -21.52 3.72
N PHE A 7 -29.95 -21.99 3.39
CA PHE A 7 -29.71 -22.98 2.32
C PHE A 7 -30.04 -24.39 2.84
N PRO A 8 -30.68 -25.26 2.04
CA PRO A 8 -30.88 -26.66 2.40
C PRO A 8 -29.74 -27.56 1.91
N ASP A 9 -29.37 -28.50 2.78
CA ASP A 9 -28.48 -29.64 2.54
C ASP A 9 -29.08 -30.62 1.52
N ASN A 10 -28.26 -31.05 0.56
CA ASN A 10 -28.61 -32.08 -0.43
C ASN A 10 -28.11 -33.45 0.02
N GLU A 11 -28.91 -34.15 0.82
CA GLU A 11 -28.93 -35.62 0.82
C GLU A 11 -30.09 -36.11 -0.05
N THR A 12 -29.93 -37.32 -0.61
CA THR A 12 -30.89 -38.14 -1.36
C THR A 12 -30.99 -37.94 -2.87
N PHE A 13 -30.21 -38.71 -3.64
CA PHE A 13 -30.64 -39.28 -4.92
C PHE A 13 -29.91 -40.60 -5.17
N ILE A 14 -30.36 -41.68 -4.51
CA ILE A 14 -30.06 -43.07 -4.91
C ILE A 14 -31.40 -43.69 -5.32
N GLY A 15 -31.51 -44.04 -6.60
CA GLY A 15 -32.63 -44.84 -7.08
C GLY A 15 -32.67 -44.85 -8.60
N TRP A 16 -32.86 -46.05 -9.14
CA TRP A 16 -33.18 -46.37 -10.53
C TRP A 16 -32.01 -46.69 -11.47
N ARG A 17 -31.53 -47.94 -11.39
CA ARG A 17 -31.26 -48.82 -12.55
C ARG A 17 -30.90 -50.25 -12.11
N LYS A 18 -31.90 -51.04 -11.69
CA LYS A 18 -31.78 -52.52 -11.62
C LYS A 18 -33.15 -53.18 -11.83
N VAL A 19 -33.59 -53.34 -13.08
CA VAL A 19 -34.42 -54.48 -13.52
C VAL A 19 -34.22 -54.63 -15.03
N LEU A 20 -33.47 -55.66 -15.44
CA LEU A 20 -33.77 -56.58 -16.56
C LEU A 20 -32.47 -57.31 -16.90
N ARG A 21 -32.39 -58.59 -16.54
CA ARG A 21 -31.75 -59.67 -17.32
C ARG A 21 -31.87 -60.99 -16.56
N CYS A 22 -32.86 -61.78 -16.97
CA CYS A 22 -32.87 -63.22 -16.83
C CYS A 22 -33.21 -63.82 -18.21
N LEU A 23 -32.57 -64.95 -18.51
CA LEU A 23 -32.61 -65.80 -19.71
C LEU A 23 -31.79 -65.34 -20.93
N SER A 24 -30.64 -65.96 -21.15
CA SER A 24 -30.54 -67.13 -22.05
C SER A 24 -29.13 -67.74 -22.03
N PHE A 25 -29.10 -69.06 -22.13
CA PHE A 25 -27.94 -69.94 -22.03
C PHE A 25 -27.30 -70.14 -23.42
N LEU A 26 -25.96 -70.31 -23.43
CA LEU A 26 -25.13 -71.11 -24.35
C LEU A 26 -24.70 -70.58 -25.75
N ILE A 27 -23.36 -70.70 -25.94
CA ILE A 27 -22.52 -70.83 -27.16
C ILE A 27 -21.90 -69.55 -27.72
N GLY A 28 -20.55 -69.50 -27.68
CA GLY A 28 -19.74 -68.72 -28.61
C GLY A 28 -18.51 -68.05 -27.99
N LEU A 29 -17.40 -68.79 -27.86
CA LEU A 29 -16.07 -68.23 -27.61
C LEU A 29 -15.70 -67.25 -28.74
N THR A 30 -15.62 -65.96 -28.41
CA THR A 30 -14.78 -65.01 -29.12
C THR A 30 -14.24 -64.06 -28.05
N PHE A 31 -12.95 -64.18 -27.73
CA PHE A 31 -12.24 -63.23 -26.88
C PHE A 31 -12.20 -61.88 -27.62
N CYS A 32 -13.26 -61.08 -27.45
CA CYS A 32 -13.17 -59.65 -27.61
C CYS A 32 -12.55 -59.13 -26.31
N THR A 33 -11.29 -58.70 -26.37
CA THR A 33 -10.70 -57.86 -25.32
C THR A 33 -11.50 -56.57 -25.28
N GLN A 34 -12.53 -56.52 -24.41
CA GLN A 34 -13.14 -55.27 -24.00
C GLN A 34 -12.04 -54.43 -23.36
N VAL A 35 -11.55 -53.43 -24.09
CA VAL A 35 -10.78 -52.34 -23.52
C VAL A 35 -11.73 -51.65 -22.55
N ASN A 36 -11.59 -51.92 -21.25
CA ASN A 36 -12.36 -51.22 -20.23
C ASN A 36 -12.09 -49.72 -20.39
N ALA A 37 -13.15 -48.91 -20.49
CA ALA A 37 -13.03 -47.46 -20.47
C ALA A 37 -12.36 -47.05 -19.15
N ALA A 38 -11.42 -46.09 -19.20
CA ALA A 38 -10.80 -45.59 -17.99
C ALA A 38 -11.81 -44.81 -17.15
N ASP A 39 -11.80 -45.02 -15.84
CA ASP A 39 -12.54 -44.20 -14.88
C ASP A 39 -11.62 -43.07 -14.39
N PHE A 40 -12.14 -41.86 -14.31
CA PHE A 40 -11.35 -40.70 -13.92
C PHE A 40 -12.20 -39.57 -13.35
N TYR A 41 -11.53 -38.67 -12.64
CA TYR A 41 -12.10 -37.39 -12.23
C TYR A 41 -11.00 -36.33 -12.13
N VAL A 42 -11.32 -35.10 -12.52
CA VAL A 42 -10.41 -33.95 -12.40
C VAL A 42 -10.90 -33.05 -11.27
N ASP A 43 -10.15 -33.04 -10.17
CA ASP A 43 -10.42 -32.24 -8.96
C ASP A 43 -10.18 -30.75 -9.22
N SER A 44 -9.11 -30.42 -9.97
CA SER A 44 -8.73 -29.07 -10.38
C SER A 44 -8.10 -29.05 -11.79
N PRO A 45 -8.36 -28.00 -12.60
CA PRO A 45 -9.28 -26.90 -12.34
C PRO A 45 -10.73 -27.34 -12.55
N ARG A 46 -11.67 -26.77 -11.80
CA ARG A 46 -13.12 -27.06 -11.97
C ARG A 46 -13.74 -26.36 -13.17
N VAL A 47 -13.14 -25.24 -13.59
CA VAL A 47 -13.60 -24.42 -14.72
C VAL A 47 -13.15 -24.99 -16.08
N ASN A 48 -13.85 -24.60 -17.15
CA ASN A 48 -13.48 -24.92 -18.54
C ASN A 48 -12.79 -23.75 -19.25
N VAL A 49 -12.67 -22.59 -18.58
CA VAL A 49 -11.93 -21.41 -19.06
C VAL A 49 -10.96 -21.00 -17.97
N TRP A 50 -9.68 -20.93 -18.32
CA TRP A 50 -8.61 -20.54 -17.40
C TRP A 50 -8.07 -19.16 -17.79
N GLN A 51 -7.83 -18.30 -16.80
CA GLN A 51 -7.48 -16.89 -17.03
C GLN A 51 -6.15 -16.47 -16.41
N GLU A 52 -5.59 -17.30 -15.52
CA GLU A 52 -4.38 -16.99 -14.75
C GLU A 52 -3.15 -17.59 -15.44
N SER A 53 -1.97 -17.00 -15.19
CA SER A 53 -0.70 -17.49 -15.73
C SER A 53 -0.20 -18.73 -15.01
N ASP A 54 -0.60 -18.98 -13.77
CA ASP A 54 -0.36 -20.24 -13.08
C ASP A 54 -1.61 -21.12 -13.13
N ILE A 55 -1.41 -22.44 -13.10
CA ILE A 55 -2.50 -23.42 -13.08
C ILE A 55 -2.16 -24.55 -12.11
N GLU A 56 -3.15 -24.95 -11.32
CA GLU A 56 -3.10 -26.14 -10.49
C GLU A 56 -3.99 -27.23 -11.12
N VAL A 57 -3.38 -28.36 -11.42
CA VAL A 57 -4.02 -29.53 -12.00
C VAL A 57 -3.97 -30.66 -11.00
N GLY A 58 -5.12 -31.30 -10.73
CA GLY A 58 -5.19 -32.43 -9.82
C GLY A 58 -6.39 -33.31 -10.13
N GLY A 59 -6.29 -34.59 -9.80
CA GLY A 59 -7.35 -35.56 -10.03
C GLY A 59 -6.89 -36.99 -9.82
N TRP A 60 -7.66 -37.92 -10.39
CA TRP A 60 -7.30 -39.33 -10.47
C TRP A 60 -7.74 -39.94 -11.80
N VAL A 61 -7.04 -40.98 -12.22
CA VAL A 61 -7.38 -41.77 -13.40
C VAL A 61 -6.97 -43.23 -13.17
N TRP A 62 -7.88 -44.15 -13.47
CA TRP A 62 -7.67 -45.59 -13.39
C TRP A 62 -7.86 -46.24 -14.76
N GLY A 63 -6.78 -46.84 -15.28
CA GLY A 63 -6.76 -47.52 -16.59
C GLY A 63 -7.09 -49.01 -16.55
N GLY A 64 -7.25 -49.59 -15.37
CA GLY A 64 -7.31 -51.05 -15.18
C GLY A 64 -5.93 -51.72 -15.23
N LEU A 65 -5.91 -53.03 -14.96
CA LEU A 65 -4.66 -53.80 -14.80
C LEU A 65 -4.03 -54.25 -16.11
N THR A 66 -4.83 -54.41 -17.18
CA THR A 66 -4.38 -54.98 -18.45
C THR A 66 -3.64 -53.97 -19.33
N ASP A 67 -3.95 -52.69 -19.19
CA ASP A 67 -3.32 -51.58 -19.91
C ASP A 67 -3.32 -50.33 -19.02
N PRO A 68 -2.48 -50.31 -17.97
CA PRO A 68 -2.52 -49.28 -16.95
C PRO A 68 -2.13 -47.92 -17.51
N VAL A 69 -2.63 -46.85 -16.87
CA VAL A 69 -2.12 -45.50 -17.09
C VAL A 69 -0.73 -45.40 -16.49
N ILE A 70 0.22 -44.87 -17.28
CA ILE A 70 1.63 -44.73 -16.89
C ILE A 70 2.06 -43.27 -16.72
N SER A 71 1.28 -42.31 -17.24
CA SER A 71 1.56 -40.89 -17.06
C SER A 71 0.32 -40.02 -17.30
N VAL A 72 0.31 -38.83 -16.70
CA VAL A 72 -0.68 -37.79 -16.97
C VAL A 72 0.07 -36.51 -17.33
N LYS A 73 -0.44 -35.79 -18.34
CA LYS A 73 0.17 -34.55 -18.84
C LYS A 73 -0.86 -33.44 -18.93
N LEU A 74 -0.39 -32.21 -18.71
CA LEU A 74 -1.05 -30.99 -19.17
C LEU A 74 -0.40 -30.58 -20.50
N GLU A 75 -1.18 -30.42 -21.56
CA GLU A 75 -0.61 -30.22 -22.89
C GLU A 75 -1.44 -29.32 -23.81
N THR A 76 -0.76 -28.84 -24.85
CA THR A 76 -1.30 -28.16 -26.03
C THR A 76 -0.76 -28.88 -27.27
N THR A 77 -1.07 -28.38 -28.47
CA THR A 77 -0.48 -28.91 -29.71
C THR A 77 1.05 -28.76 -29.77
N SER A 78 1.63 -27.75 -29.11
CA SER A 78 3.06 -27.41 -29.23
C SER A 78 3.86 -27.51 -27.93
N TRP A 79 3.22 -27.86 -26.81
CA TRP A 79 3.85 -27.89 -25.49
C TRP A 79 3.17 -28.94 -24.61
N SER A 80 3.95 -29.59 -23.75
CA SER A 80 3.44 -30.55 -22.76
C SER A 80 4.24 -30.47 -21.48
N TYR A 81 3.58 -30.68 -20.36
CA TYR A 81 4.14 -30.79 -19.02
C TYR A 81 3.70 -32.10 -18.38
N LEU A 82 4.66 -32.85 -17.84
CA LEU A 82 4.39 -34.10 -17.13
C LEU A 82 3.95 -33.79 -15.69
N LEU A 83 2.80 -34.30 -15.29
CA LEU A 83 2.29 -34.18 -13.92
C LEU A 83 2.86 -35.29 -13.04
N ASP A 84 2.93 -35.05 -11.74
CA ASP A 84 3.23 -36.08 -10.76
C ASP A 84 2.06 -37.06 -10.75
N TYR A 85 2.30 -38.30 -11.15
CA TYR A 85 1.30 -39.36 -11.21
C TYR A 85 1.74 -40.54 -10.34
N GLY A 86 0.78 -41.29 -9.80
CA GLY A 86 1.03 -42.34 -8.82
C GLY A 86 0.77 -41.92 -7.37
N LEU A 87 0.08 -40.78 -7.17
CA LEU A 87 -0.24 -40.27 -5.84
C LEU A 87 -1.32 -41.14 -5.18
N GLU A 88 -1.21 -41.33 -3.87
CA GLU A 88 -2.14 -42.18 -3.13
C GLU A 88 -3.55 -41.59 -3.07
N ARG A 89 -4.53 -42.40 -3.47
CA ARG A 89 -5.98 -42.13 -3.48
C ARG A 89 -6.73 -43.35 -2.95
N GLY A 90 -6.58 -43.61 -1.66
CA GLY A 90 -7.28 -44.71 -0.98
C GLY A 90 -8.81 -44.57 -1.03
N ASP A 91 -9.31 -43.33 -1.10
CA ASP A 91 -10.72 -43.00 -1.34
C ASP A 91 -11.21 -43.51 -2.71
N VAL A 92 -10.38 -43.37 -3.75
CA VAL A 92 -10.68 -43.85 -5.11
C VAL A 92 -10.63 -45.37 -5.18
N ALA A 93 -9.63 -46.00 -4.56
CA ALA A 93 -9.53 -47.46 -4.48
C ALA A 93 -10.77 -48.08 -3.80
N ALA A 94 -11.27 -47.45 -2.74
CA ALA A 94 -12.51 -47.85 -2.08
C ALA A 94 -13.74 -47.63 -2.97
N TYR A 95 -13.83 -46.47 -3.65
CA TYR A 95 -14.93 -46.15 -4.56
C TYR A 95 -15.03 -47.12 -5.75
N LEU A 96 -13.89 -47.52 -6.31
CA LEU A 96 -13.82 -48.46 -7.45
C LEU A 96 -13.91 -49.93 -7.01
N GLU A 97 -13.84 -50.22 -5.71
CA GLU A 97 -13.65 -51.57 -5.16
C GLU A 97 -12.41 -52.28 -5.76
N GLN A 98 -11.34 -51.51 -6.01
CA GLN A 98 -10.08 -51.98 -6.60
C GLN A 98 -8.88 -51.54 -5.75
N PRO A 99 -8.28 -52.44 -4.94
CA PRO A 99 -7.11 -52.10 -4.13
C PRO A 99 -5.92 -51.57 -4.93
N ASP A 100 -5.72 -52.06 -6.16
CA ASP A 100 -4.63 -51.63 -7.03
C ASP A 100 -4.82 -50.20 -7.59
N ALA A 101 -5.98 -49.57 -7.37
CA ALA A 101 -6.25 -48.19 -7.79
C ALA A 101 -5.75 -47.14 -6.78
N VAL A 102 -5.06 -47.54 -5.70
CA VAL A 102 -4.46 -46.61 -4.73
C VAL A 102 -3.54 -45.59 -5.40
N PRO A 103 -2.59 -45.93 -6.28
CA PRO A 103 -1.71 -44.96 -6.94
C PRO A 103 -2.35 -44.33 -8.21
N SER A 104 -3.63 -43.96 -8.16
CA SER A 104 -4.35 -43.38 -9.32
C SER A 104 -4.32 -41.86 -9.35
N GLY A 105 -3.82 -41.20 -8.31
CA GLY A 105 -3.81 -39.74 -8.20
C GLY A 105 -2.76 -39.08 -9.08
N PHE A 106 -3.07 -37.86 -9.54
CA PHE A 106 -2.11 -36.96 -10.16
C PHE A 106 -2.23 -35.53 -9.62
N HIS A 107 -1.11 -34.79 -9.65
CA HIS A 107 -1.06 -33.38 -9.28
C HIS A 107 0.05 -32.64 -10.04
N GLY A 108 -0.11 -31.34 -10.21
CA GLY A 108 0.97 -30.44 -10.60
C GLY A 108 0.52 -28.98 -10.54
N ARG A 109 1.44 -28.11 -10.11
CA ARG A 109 1.27 -26.66 -10.17
C ARG A 109 2.41 -26.05 -10.99
N LEU A 110 2.05 -25.20 -11.94
CA LEU A 110 3.02 -24.59 -12.83
C LEU A 110 2.55 -23.25 -13.37
N GLU A 111 3.52 -22.40 -13.71
CA GLU A 111 3.30 -21.27 -14.59
C GLU A 111 3.24 -21.75 -16.04
N LEU A 112 2.17 -21.36 -16.73
CA LEU A 112 1.98 -21.59 -18.16
C LEU A 112 3.03 -20.80 -18.94
N PRO A 113 3.73 -21.42 -19.89
CA PRO A 113 4.68 -20.72 -20.74
C PRO A 113 4.03 -19.54 -21.48
N SER A 114 4.77 -18.45 -21.64
CA SER A 114 4.35 -17.27 -22.41
C SER A 114 4.03 -17.57 -23.89
N SER A 115 4.46 -18.73 -24.40
CA SER A 115 4.13 -19.22 -25.75
C SER A 115 2.69 -19.70 -25.92
N ILE A 116 1.95 -19.94 -24.82
CA ILE A 116 0.55 -20.35 -24.87
C ILE A 116 -0.31 -19.10 -25.08
N GLY A 117 -0.81 -18.93 -26.30
CA GLY A 117 -1.61 -17.77 -26.68
C GLY A 117 -3.05 -17.80 -26.15
N SER A 118 -3.66 -16.62 -26.04
CA SER A 118 -5.09 -16.49 -25.73
C SER A 118 -5.95 -17.23 -26.75
N GLY A 119 -6.93 -18.00 -26.25
CA GLY A 119 -7.83 -18.82 -27.04
C GLY A 119 -7.35 -20.25 -27.29
N GLN A 120 -6.09 -20.58 -26.97
CA GLN A 120 -5.58 -21.96 -27.07
C GLN A 120 -6.27 -22.90 -26.08
N THR A 121 -6.20 -24.19 -26.41
CA THR A 121 -6.78 -25.26 -25.62
C THR A 121 -5.68 -26.00 -24.87
N LEU A 122 -5.80 -26.05 -23.55
CA LEU A 122 -5.05 -26.94 -22.68
C LEU A 122 -5.87 -28.24 -22.52
N SER A 123 -5.23 -29.39 -22.67
CA SER A 123 -5.82 -30.69 -22.39
C SER A 123 -5.08 -31.35 -21.23
N ILE A 124 -5.84 -31.88 -20.27
CA ILE A 124 -5.33 -32.83 -19.28
C ILE A 124 -5.54 -34.21 -19.90
N ALA A 125 -4.46 -34.95 -20.15
CA ALA A 125 -4.51 -36.22 -20.84
C ALA A 125 -3.70 -37.29 -20.09
N ALA A 126 -4.28 -38.48 -19.97
CA ALA A 126 -3.61 -39.68 -19.47
C ALA A 126 -3.12 -40.54 -20.63
N TYR A 127 -1.98 -41.19 -20.43
CA TYR A 127 -1.38 -42.10 -21.41
C TYR A 127 -1.26 -43.49 -20.81
N ARG A 128 -1.81 -44.47 -21.53
CA ARG A 128 -1.70 -45.89 -21.18
C ARG A 128 -0.35 -46.47 -21.58
N GLN A 129 -0.02 -47.63 -21.03
CA GLN A 129 1.17 -48.38 -21.37
C GLN A 129 1.21 -48.75 -22.87
N SER A 130 0.06 -49.00 -23.49
CA SER A 130 -0.10 -49.20 -24.94
C SER A 130 0.21 -47.96 -25.79
N GLY A 131 0.33 -46.78 -25.18
CA GLY A 131 0.44 -45.49 -25.86
C GLY A 131 -0.91 -44.84 -26.19
N GLU A 132 -2.04 -45.48 -25.85
CA GLU A 132 -3.36 -44.87 -25.99
C GLU A 132 -3.47 -43.58 -25.16
N ARG A 133 -3.99 -42.51 -25.78
CA ARG A 133 -4.24 -41.22 -25.14
C ARG A 133 -5.71 -41.10 -24.73
N ILE A 134 -5.95 -40.80 -23.46
CA ILE A 134 -7.27 -40.54 -22.89
C ILE A 134 -7.35 -39.07 -22.50
N GLU A 135 -8.25 -38.30 -23.10
CA GLU A 135 -8.50 -36.91 -22.71
C GLU A 135 -9.38 -36.87 -21.46
N LEU A 136 -8.83 -36.39 -20.34
CA LEU A 136 -9.53 -36.27 -19.07
C LEU A 136 -10.33 -34.97 -19.00
N LYS A 137 -9.75 -33.86 -19.46
CA LYS A 137 -10.41 -32.56 -19.48
C LYS A 137 -9.83 -31.62 -20.52
N ARG A 138 -10.69 -30.75 -21.05
CA ARG A 138 -10.34 -29.66 -21.96
C ARG A 138 -10.61 -28.31 -21.31
N ILE A 139 -9.61 -27.44 -21.34
CA ILE A 139 -9.64 -26.11 -20.73
C ILE A 139 -9.25 -25.09 -21.80
N ARG A 140 -10.02 -24.01 -21.94
CA ARG A 140 -9.68 -22.91 -22.85
C ARG A 140 -8.90 -21.85 -22.09
N PHE A 141 -7.67 -21.57 -22.51
CA PHE A 141 -6.89 -20.49 -21.93
C PHE A 141 -7.33 -19.15 -22.52
N LYS A 142 -7.80 -18.24 -21.69
CA LYS A 142 -8.21 -16.88 -22.05
C LYS A 142 -7.69 -15.93 -20.96
N PRO A 143 -6.39 -15.58 -21.00
CA PRO A 143 -5.83 -14.67 -20.01
C PRO A 143 -6.58 -13.35 -20.04
N VAL A 144 -7.01 -12.89 -18.87
CA VAL A 144 -7.61 -11.55 -18.74
C VAL A 144 -6.46 -10.56 -18.77
N LYS A 145 -6.42 -9.73 -19.81
CA LYS A 145 -5.60 -8.52 -19.77
C LYS A 145 -6.30 -7.55 -18.85
N LEU A 146 -5.74 -7.32 -17.66
CA LEU A 146 -6.29 -6.34 -16.70
C LEU A 146 -6.47 -4.97 -17.34
N SER A 147 -5.59 -4.60 -18.28
CA SER A 147 -5.71 -3.38 -19.09
C SER A 147 -6.99 -3.26 -19.93
N THR A 148 -7.69 -4.37 -20.17
CA THR A 148 -8.96 -4.42 -20.93
C THR A 148 -10.19 -4.72 -20.06
N LEU A 149 -10.00 -5.02 -18.77
CA LEU A 149 -11.07 -5.43 -17.86
C LEU A 149 -12.19 -4.37 -17.77
N TRP A 150 -11.81 -3.09 -17.83
CA TRP A 150 -12.72 -1.95 -17.67
C TRP A 150 -13.32 -1.42 -18.98
N GLN A 151 -12.96 -1.99 -20.14
CA GLN A 151 -13.41 -1.50 -21.45
C GLN A 151 -14.94 -1.43 -21.63
N PRO A 152 -15.74 -2.43 -21.18
CA PRO A 152 -17.20 -2.33 -21.25
C PRO A 152 -17.76 -1.15 -20.46
N TRP A 153 -17.13 -0.81 -19.33
CA TRP A 153 -17.50 0.34 -18.51
C TRP A 153 -17.10 1.66 -19.18
N LEU A 154 -15.93 1.73 -19.80
CA LEU A 154 -15.46 2.89 -20.56
C LEU A 154 -16.31 3.21 -21.80
N GLN A 155 -16.88 2.18 -22.43
CA GLN A 155 -17.85 2.38 -23.52
C GLN A 155 -19.15 3.00 -23.00
N LYS A 156 -19.57 2.62 -21.79
CA LYS A 156 -20.77 3.14 -21.14
C LYS A 156 -20.56 4.53 -20.52
N TYR A 157 -19.36 4.81 -20.01
CA TYR A 157 -18.99 6.02 -19.30
C TYR A 157 -17.69 6.62 -19.89
N PRO A 158 -17.77 7.27 -21.07
CA PRO A 158 -16.58 7.76 -21.75
C PRO A 158 -15.82 8.84 -20.99
N ALA A 159 -16.51 9.61 -20.13
CA ALA A 159 -15.91 10.64 -19.28
C ALA A 159 -14.91 10.09 -18.26
N TRP A 160 -14.96 8.79 -17.91
CA TRP A 160 -13.98 8.18 -16.99
C TRP A 160 -12.56 8.14 -17.57
N ARG A 161 -12.38 8.39 -18.87
CA ARG A 161 -11.05 8.58 -19.47
C ARG A 161 -10.36 9.86 -19.01
N GLU A 162 -11.13 10.85 -18.57
CA GLU A 162 -10.62 12.14 -18.09
C GLU A 162 -10.23 12.09 -16.61
N ASP A 163 -10.58 11.01 -15.89
CA ASP A 163 -10.30 10.81 -14.46
C ASP A 163 -9.73 9.40 -14.22
N PRO A 164 -8.48 9.14 -14.63
CA PRO A 164 -7.87 7.83 -14.45
C PRO A 164 -7.58 7.57 -12.96
N PHE A 165 -7.78 6.32 -12.53
CA PHE A 165 -7.34 5.88 -11.22
C PHE A 165 -5.81 5.78 -11.20
N TRP A 166 -5.18 6.44 -10.23
CA TRP A 166 -3.73 6.43 -10.04
C TRP A 166 -3.32 5.44 -8.95
N PHE A 167 -2.40 4.54 -9.29
CA PHE A 167 -1.70 3.71 -8.32
C PHE A 167 -0.23 4.14 -8.25
N ALA A 168 0.14 4.88 -7.21
CA ALA A 168 1.49 5.38 -7.01
C ALA A 168 2.19 4.60 -5.88
N LEU A 169 3.19 3.79 -6.22
CA LEU A 169 3.94 2.98 -5.24
C LEU A 169 4.99 3.86 -4.52
N GLY A 170 4.96 3.89 -3.19
CA GLY A 170 5.95 4.60 -2.39
C GLY A 170 7.34 3.99 -2.49
N THR A 171 8.36 4.79 -2.83
CA THR A 171 9.76 4.37 -2.90
C THR A 171 10.73 5.56 -2.71
N SER A 172 12.03 5.29 -2.61
CA SER A 172 13.10 6.29 -2.57
C SER A 172 14.41 5.82 -3.23
N GLY A 173 15.33 6.74 -3.45
CA GLY A 173 16.63 6.56 -4.08
C GLY A 173 16.55 6.16 -5.54
N VAL A 174 15.52 6.62 -6.27
CA VAL A 174 15.30 6.26 -7.68
C VAL A 174 15.97 7.24 -8.64
N SER A 175 16.16 8.49 -8.22
CA SER A 175 16.82 9.55 -9.00
C SER A 175 18.17 9.11 -9.55
N ALA A 176 18.86 8.22 -8.82
CA ALA A 176 20.19 7.78 -9.17
C ALA A 176 20.31 6.27 -9.47
N ARG A 177 19.23 5.49 -9.32
CA ARG A 177 19.21 4.02 -9.53
C ARG A 177 18.23 3.60 -10.62
N GLY A 178 17.47 4.54 -11.19
CA GLY A 178 16.37 4.22 -12.09
C GLY A 178 15.13 3.75 -11.34
N ASP A 179 14.13 3.34 -12.10
CA ASP A 179 12.87 2.79 -11.58
C ASP A 179 12.97 1.34 -11.07
N GLN A 180 14.17 0.75 -11.13
CA GLN A 180 14.48 -0.61 -10.66
C GLN A 180 13.58 -1.70 -11.30
N GLY A 181 13.19 -1.51 -12.57
CA GLY A 181 12.36 -2.47 -13.30
C GLY A 181 10.86 -2.37 -12.99
N PHE A 182 10.45 -1.35 -12.23
CA PHE A 182 9.05 -1.10 -11.89
C PHE A 182 8.17 -0.97 -13.14
N SER A 183 8.58 -0.17 -14.12
CA SER A 183 7.75 0.08 -15.30
C SER A 183 7.50 -1.19 -16.10
N GLU A 184 8.52 -2.06 -16.22
CA GLU A 184 8.39 -3.36 -16.89
C GLU A 184 7.46 -4.30 -16.11
N ALA A 185 7.66 -4.43 -14.80
CA ALA A 185 6.87 -5.33 -13.94
C ALA A 185 5.36 -4.99 -13.97
N TYR A 186 5.02 -3.71 -14.09
CA TYR A 186 3.64 -3.24 -14.07
C TYR A 186 3.08 -2.83 -15.43
N ALA A 187 3.82 -3.01 -16.53
CA ALA A 187 3.41 -2.59 -17.87
C ALA A 187 2.04 -3.16 -18.29
N SER A 188 1.75 -4.41 -17.92
CA SER A 188 0.52 -5.12 -18.28
C SER A 188 -0.75 -4.59 -17.58
N TYR A 189 -0.58 -3.82 -16.51
CA TYR A 189 -1.68 -3.25 -15.72
C TYR A 189 -2.08 -1.84 -16.20
N ARG A 190 -1.22 -1.15 -16.96
CA ARG A 190 -1.52 0.19 -17.49
C ARG A 190 -2.71 0.14 -18.47
N SER A 191 -3.62 1.11 -18.37
CA SER A 191 -4.78 1.26 -19.27
C SER A 191 -5.24 2.71 -19.36
N GLU A 192 -6.24 2.98 -20.20
CA GLU A 192 -6.88 4.30 -20.31
C GLU A 192 -7.46 4.82 -18.98
N THR A 193 -7.80 3.93 -18.03
CA THR A 193 -8.41 4.27 -16.74
C THR A 193 -7.54 3.96 -15.54
N PHE A 194 -6.37 3.36 -15.75
CA PHE A 194 -5.51 2.91 -14.67
C PHE A 194 -4.06 3.29 -15.00
N ARG A 195 -3.56 4.29 -14.28
CA ARG A 195 -2.21 4.79 -14.40
C ARG A 195 -1.39 4.30 -13.21
N ILE A 196 -0.14 3.94 -13.48
CA ILE A 196 0.77 3.38 -12.48
C ILE A 196 2.02 4.24 -12.48
N GLY A 197 2.43 4.65 -11.30
CA GLY A 197 3.56 5.54 -11.09
C GLY A 197 4.27 5.29 -9.78
N LEU A 198 5.23 6.15 -9.47
CA LEU A 198 5.92 6.15 -8.18
C LEU A 198 5.47 7.33 -7.33
N ARG A 199 5.46 7.13 -6.01
CA ARG A 199 5.40 8.19 -5.02
C ARG A 199 6.79 8.32 -4.41
N VAL A 200 7.42 9.48 -4.57
CA VAL A 200 8.82 9.69 -4.16
C VAL A 200 8.91 10.97 -3.31
N PRO A 201 9.59 10.92 -2.16
CA PRO A 201 9.78 12.10 -1.31
C PRO A 201 10.86 13.03 -1.86
N ILE A 202 10.60 14.33 -1.78
CA ILE A 202 11.57 15.41 -2.01
C ILE A 202 11.69 16.17 -0.69
N LEU A 203 12.86 16.10 -0.08
CA LEU A 203 13.13 16.64 1.25
C LEU A 203 13.49 18.13 1.14
N TYR A 204 12.51 19.02 0.93
CA TYR A 204 12.79 20.42 0.55
C TYR A 204 13.49 21.26 1.64
N MET A 205 13.48 20.80 2.89
CA MET A 205 14.26 21.39 3.99
C MET A 205 15.71 20.86 4.03
N ARG A 206 15.98 19.69 3.46
CA ARG A 206 17.33 19.08 3.43
C ARG A 206 18.05 19.25 2.11
N SER A 207 17.32 19.21 0.99
CA SER A 207 17.83 19.41 -0.36
C SER A 207 18.19 20.89 -0.59
N THR A 208 19.21 21.38 0.13
CA THR A 208 19.59 22.79 0.13
C THR A 208 21.06 22.97 -0.19
N ARG A 209 21.45 24.22 -0.48
CA ARG A 209 22.85 24.61 -0.68
C ARG A 209 23.65 24.78 0.62
N GLY A 210 23.05 24.44 1.76
CA GLY A 210 23.67 24.53 3.08
C GLY A 210 23.86 25.95 3.59
N ARG A 211 24.52 26.05 4.74
CA ARG A 211 24.68 27.29 5.54
C ARG A 211 25.28 28.46 4.77
N ALA A 212 26.29 28.21 3.95
CA ALA A 212 27.00 29.27 3.22
C ALA A 212 26.10 30.00 2.21
N GLU A 213 25.01 29.35 1.77
CA GLU A 213 24.02 29.87 0.83
C GLU A 213 22.63 29.92 1.46
N ASP A 214 22.58 30.14 2.78
CA ASP A 214 21.34 30.36 3.53
C ASP A 214 20.30 29.23 3.37
N TRP A 215 20.76 27.99 3.19
CA TRP A 215 19.93 26.79 3.03
C TRP A 215 18.79 26.96 2.00
N VAL A 216 19.06 27.68 0.92
CA VAL A 216 18.13 27.80 -0.21
C VAL A 216 17.93 26.42 -0.83
N PHE A 217 16.68 26.02 -1.05
CA PHE A 217 16.33 24.77 -1.73
C PHE A 217 17.01 24.68 -3.10
N ASP A 218 17.66 23.55 -3.35
CA ASP A 218 18.31 23.25 -4.62
C ASP A 218 17.63 22.05 -5.30
N PRO A 219 16.89 22.26 -6.40
CA PRO A 219 16.24 21.16 -7.09
C PRO A 219 17.25 20.24 -7.79
N ASP A 220 18.48 20.70 -8.07
CA ASP A 220 19.53 19.98 -8.78
C ASP A 220 20.71 19.61 -7.87
N LEU A 221 20.47 19.50 -6.56
CA LEU A 221 21.49 19.20 -5.55
C LEU A 221 22.38 17.99 -5.91
N GLY A 222 21.79 16.97 -6.54
CA GLY A 222 22.48 15.74 -6.88
C GLY A 222 22.85 14.90 -5.64
N ARG A 223 23.90 14.09 -5.79
CA ARG A 223 24.41 13.23 -4.71
C ARG A 223 25.42 14.00 -3.85
N VAL A 224 25.08 14.20 -2.58
CA VAL A 224 25.98 14.79 -1.58
C VAL A 224 26.35 13.73 -0.54
N PRO A 225 27.57 13.17 -0.57
CA PRO A 225 28.03 12.23 0.45
C PRO A 225 28.39 12.98 1.73
N LEU A 226 27.98 12.42 2.87
CA LEU A 226 28.33 12.89 4.21
C LEU A 226 29.49 12.08 4.77
N GLU A 227 30.21 12.63 5.76
CA GLU A 227 31.32 11.95 6.44
C GLU A 227 30.89 10.64 7.13
N SER A 228 29.62 10.55 7.51
CA SER A 228 28.99 9.35 8.07
C SER A 228 28.91 8.18 7.08
N GLY A 229 29.18 8.42 5.78
CA GLY A 229 29.05 7.45 4.70
C GLY A 229 27.64 7.37 4.10
N PHE A 230 26.69 8.15 4.61
CA PHE A 230 25.35 8.31 4.05
C PHE A 230 25.30 9.43 2.99
N LEU A 231 24.24 9.44 2.19
CA LEU A 231 23.91 10.59 1.35
C LEU A 231 23.05 11.57 2.15
N LEU A 232 23.21 12.87 1.88
CA LEU A 232 22.33 13.90 2.43
C LEU A 232 20.88 13.63 2.02
N VAL A 233 20.64 13.36 0.73
CA VAL A 233 19.32 12.94 0.22
C VAL A 233 19.46 11.77 -0.73
N ASP A 234 18.49 10.87 -0.71
CA ASP A 234 18.40 9.75 -1.65
C ASP A 234 17.92 10.20 -3.05
N ASP A 235 17.06 11.22 -3.09
CA ASP A 235 16.44 11.77 -4.29
C ASP A 235 16.52 13.31 -4.31
N TRP A 236 16.56 13.88 -5.51
CA TRP A 236 16.47 15.34 -5.75
C TRP A 236 15.51 15.63 -6.90
N LEU A 237 14.95 16.84 -6.91
CA LEU A 237 13.79 17.16 -7.74
C LEU A 237 14.07 17.05 -9.25
N GLU A 238 15.18 17.61 -9.75
CA GLU A 238 15.52 17.52 -11.18
C GLU A 238 15.86 16.10 -11.60
N GLY A 239 16.54 15.32 -10.74
CA GLY A 239 16.85 13.92 -11.02
C GLY A 239 15.59 13.08 -11.19
N LEU A 240 14.60 13.31 -10.34
CA LEU A 240 13.31 12.63 -10.41
C LEU A 240 12.47 13.07 -11.62
N ILE A 241 12.50 14.36 -11.97
CA ILE A 241 11.86 14.87 -13.20
C ILE A 241 12.50 14.26 -14.44
N ALA A 242 13.84 14.22 -14.50
CA ALA A 242 14.57 13.61 -15.61
C ALA A 242 14.22 12.13 -15.76
N LEU A 243 14.22 11.37 -14.64
CA LEU A 243 13.81 9.97 -14.60
C LEU A 243 12.38 9.78 -15.14
N SER A 244 11.45 10.62 -14.69
CA SER A 244 10.04 10.59 -15.08
C SER A 244 9.89 10.73 -16.60
N ILE A 245 10.58 11.71 -17.18
CA ILE A 245 10.55 11.98 -18.63
C ILE A 245 11.22 10.85 -19.42
N GLU A 246 12.40 10.40 -18.99
CA GLU A 246 13.17 9.36 -19.69
C GLU A 246 12.41 8.03 -19.77
N ASN A 247 11.60 7.71 -18.74
CA ASN A 247 10.96 6.41 -18.60
C ASN A 247 9.44 6.42 -18.81
N ASP A 248 8.85 7.55 -19.24
CA ASP A 248 7.39 7.72 -19.31
C ASP A 248 6.71 7.22 -18.03
N LEU A 249 7.25 7.70 -16.90
CA LEU A 249 6.92 7.22 -15.57
C LEU A 249 6.26 8.35 -14.77
N PRO A 250 4.94 8.26 -14.53
CA PRO A 250 4.26 9.25 -13.73
C PRO A 250 4.71 9.25 -12.27
N ILE A 251 4.82 10.44 -11.69
CA ILE A 251 5.32 10.64 -10.33
C ILE A 251 4.31 11.45 -9.50
N LEU A 252 4.04 10.95 -8.29
CA LEU A 252 3.45 11.71 -7.19
C LEU A 252 4.58 12.21 -6.30
N PHE A 253 4.75 13.52 -6.23
CA PHE A 253 5.83 14.15 -5.46
C PHE A 253 5.37 14.36 -4.02
N THR A 254 6.06 13.76 -3.04
CA THR A 254 5.82 14.09 -1.63
C THR A 254 6.81 15.18 -1.21
N LEU A 255 6.37 16.44 -1.16
CA LEU A 255 7.20 17.54 -0.66
C LEU A 255 7.22 17.46 0.87
N ASN A 256 8.36 17.07 1.43
CA ASN A 256 8.49 16.76 2.84
C ASN A 256 9.51 17.67 3.53
N GLY A 257 9.05 18.41 4.53
CA GLY A 257 9.83 19.17 5.51
C GLY A 257 9.30 18.91 6.93
N GLY A 258 8.55 17.82 7.12
CA GLY A 258 8.14 17.31 8.41
C GLY A 258 9.15 16.32 8.98
N VAL A 259 8.79 15.67 10.08
CA VAL A 259 9.67 14.78 10.85
C VAL A 259 10.20 13.57 10.06
N TRP A 260 9.48 13.09 9.05
CA TRP A 260 9.96 12.01 8.17
C TRP A 260 10.96 12.49 7.12
N GLY A 261 11.03 13.80 6.92
CA GLY A 261 12.08 14.43 6.16
C GLY A 261 13.31 14.69 7.00
N ASP A 262 13.29 14.38 8.30
CA ASP A 262 14.42 14.50 9.23
C ASP A 262 15.44 13.34 9.09
N SER A 263 16.71 13.56 9.44
CA SER A 263 17.82 12.71 8.97
C SER A 263 18.03 11.53 9.88
N SER A 264 18.94 10.67 9.44
CA SER A 264 19.82 10.00 10.38
C SER A 264 21.16 10.75 10.43
N GLY A 265 21.28 11.72 11.32
CA GLY A 265 22.53 12.35 11.75
C GLY A 265 22.57 13.88 11.59
N GLY A 266 22.78 14.58 12.70
CA GLY A 266 22.94 16.05 12.75
C GLY A 266 24.10 16.63 11.93
N VAL A 267 23.76 17.19 10.76
CA VAL A 267 24.63 17.93 9.83
C VAL A 267 24.10 19.34 9.56
N PRO A 268 24.03 20.23 10.57
CA PRO A 268 23.40 21.56 10.47
C PRO A 268 24.07 22.54 9.50
N ASP A 269 25.26 22.22 8.97
CA ASP A 269 25.88 23.00 7.90
C ASP A 269 25.27 22.68 6.50
N HIS A 270 24.60 21.54 6.37
CA HIS A 270 23.96 21.07 5.14
C HIS A 270 22.43 20.99 5.26
N ASP A 271 21.93 20.54 6.41
CA ASP A 271 20.51 20.39 6.67
C ASP A 271 19.95 21.60 7.42
N LEU A 272 18.86 22.15 6.89
CA LEU A 272 18.14 23.26 7.51
C LEU A 272 17.34 22.81 8.73
N THR A 273 16.81 21.59 8.74
CA THR A 273 16.06 21.07 9.89
C THR A 273 16.98 21.00 11.09
N ASP A 274 18.09 20.26 11.00
CA ASP A 274 19.11 20.16 12.05
C ASP A 274 19.59 21.55 12.52
N TYR A 275 19.78 22.49 11.60
CA TYR A 275 20.16 23.86 11.97
C TYR A 275 19.10 24.57 12.79
N LEU A 276 17.83 24.53 12.37
CA LEU A 276 16.73 25.15 13.08
C LEU A 276 16.55 24.53 14.46
N GLU A 277 16.77 23.23 14.57
CA GLU A 277 16.67 22.48 15.82
C GLU A 277 17.76 22.80 16.84
N LEU A 278 18.87 23.45 16.46
CA LEU A 278 19.87 23.92 17.41
C LEU A 278 19.30 24.93 18.43
N ASP A 279 18.23 25.64 18.08
CA ASP A 279 17.52 26.55 18.98
C ASP A 279 16.28 25.86 19.56
N PRO A 280 16.24 25.57 20.87
CA PRO A 280 15.07 25.00 21.54
C PRO A 280 13.77 25.80 21.35
N ALA A 281 13.83 27.11 21.05
CA ALA A 281 12.65 27.91 20.74
C ALA A 281 11.98 27.49 19.43
N ASN A 282 12.70 26.81 18.53
CA ASN A 282 12.17 26.25 17.29
C ASN A 282 11.59 24.85 17.43
N CYS A 283 11.74 24.21 18.58
CA CYS A 283 11.31 22.84 18.80
C CYS A 283 10.04 22.76 19.65
N GLN A 284 9.38 21.61 19.60
CA GLN A 284 8.26 21.27 20.47
C GLN A 284 8.75 20.97 21.89
N TRP A 285 8.00 21.43 22.90
CA TRP A 285 8.30 21.18 24.31
C TRP A 285 7.27 20.21 24.89
N ASP A 286 7.72 19.36 25.80
CA ASP A 286 6.85 18.43 26.50
C ASP A 286 6.09 19.12 27.65
N GLN A 287 5.18 18.39 28.30
CA GLN A 287 4.39 18.88 29.42
C GLN A 287 5.21 19.30 30.66
N ASN A 288 6.51 19.03 30.70
CA ASN A 288 7.45 19.39 31.76
C ASN A 288 8.44 20.48 31.29
N ASP A 289 8.11 21.18 30.21
CA ASP A 289 8.90 22.24 29.60
C ASP A 289 10.29 21.75 29.15
N GLN A 290 10.39 20.50 28.70
CA GLN A 290 11.61 19.91 28.17
C GLN A 290 11.55 19.78 26.65
N VAL A 291 12.68 20.08 25.99
CA VAL A 291 12.90 19.70 24.60
C VAL A 291 13.77 18.46 24.57
N TYR A 292 13.30 17.40 23.92
CA TYR A 292 14.05 16.17 23.85
C TYR A 292 15.27 16.28 22.92
N PRO A 293 16.36 15.56 23.22
CA PRO A 293 17.46 15.41 22.29
C PRO A 293 17.03 14.56 21.11
N ASP A 294 17.78 14.70 20.03
CA ASP A 294 17.39 14.19 18.73
C ASP A 294 17.55 12.66 18.59
N ASP A 295 18.55 12.12 19.28
CA ASP A 295 18.92 10.70 19.31
C ASP A 295 18.20 9.88 20.40
N LEU A 296 17.20 10.45 21.09
CA LEU A 296 16.53 9.78 22.20
C LEU A 296 15.78 8.52 21.76
N VAL A 297 15.19 8.53 20.56
CA VAL A 297 14.41 7.41 20.02
C VAL A 297 15.09 6.86 18.76
N ALA A 298 15.61 5.64 18.87
CA ALA A 298 16.28 4.94 17.77
C ALA A 298 15.65 3.57 17.49
N GLY A 299 15.89 3.02 16.30
CA GLY A 299 15.55 1.63 15.96
C GLY A 299 14.05 1.31 15.79
N LEU A 300 13.22 2.29 15.38
CA LEU A 300 11.80 2.05 15.11
C LEU A 300 11.58 1.23 13.81
N PRO A 301 10.62 0.28 13.79
CA PRO A 301 10.28 -0.48 12.59
C PRO A 301 9.85 0.44 11.44
N GLY A 302 10.40 0.22 10.24
CA GLY A 302 10.11 1.05 9.07
C GLY A 302 10.95 2.33 8.98
N SER A 303 11.85 2.56 9.93
CA SER A 303 12.83 3.64 9.86
C SER A 303 14.26 3.14 9.72
N LEU A 304 15.16 4.03 9.30
CA LEU A 304 16.60 3.85 9.40
C LEU A 304 17.01 3.70 10.88
N LYS A 305 18.27 3.34 11.16
CA LYS A 305 18.72 3.00 12.53
C LYS A 305 18.48 4.11 13.56
N SER A 306 18.34 5.38 13.16
CA SER A 306 17.87 6.46 14.02
C SER A 306 17.29 7.57 13.14
N PRO A 307 15.98 7.61 12.88
CA PRO A 307 15.36 8.85 12.48
C PRO A 307 15.38 9.77 13.70
N GLU A 308 15.87 10.97 13.51
CA GLU A 308 15.89 12.08 14.47
C GLU A 308 14.44 12.53 14.78
N LEU A 309 13.66 11.67 15.47
CA LEU A 309 12.20 11.82 15.63
C LEU A 309 11.78 12.41 16.97
N SER A 310 12.68 12.39 17.96
CA SER A 310 12.35 12.89 19.30
C SER A 310 12.40 14.41 19.38
N ARG A 311 13.24 15.05 18.57
CA ARG A 311 13.27 16.50 18.38
C ARG A 311 12.42 16.82 17.15
N VAL A 312 11.49 17.75 17.30
CA VAL A 312 10.56 18.10 16.23
C VAL A 312 10.36 19.60 16.26
N LEU A 313 10.39 20.24 15.11
CA LEU A 313 10.06 21.67 14.99
C LEU A 313 8.64 21.97 15.48
N THR A 314 8.46 23.10 16.15
CA THR A 314 7.15 23.60 16.58
C THR A 314 6.33 24.11 15.39
N TYR A 315 5.01 23.94 15.47
CA TYR A 315 4.08 24.44 14.44
C TYR A 315 3.44 25.78 14.79
N ASN A 316 3.78 26.37 15.95
CA ASN A 316 3.16 27.62 16.35
C ASN A 316 3.43 28.73 15.33
N ALA A 317 2.43 29.56 15.10
CA ALA A 317 2.45 30.61 14.09
C ALA A 317 3.34 31.79 14.47
N TYR A 318 3.72 31.91 15.75
CA TYR A 318 4.68 32.90 16.24
C TYR A 318 6.12 32.57 15.85
N ASN A 319 6.44 31.31 15.56
CA ASN A 319 7.75 30.92 15.06
C ASN A 319 7.91 31.30 13.57
N THR A 320 8.13 32.59 13.34
CA THR A 320 8.30 33.16 12.00
C THR A 320 9.59 32.69 11.30
N ILE A 321 10.58 32.20 12.04
CA ILE A 321 11.83 31.67 11.49
C ILE A 321 11.57 30.35 10.78
N VAL A 322 11.04 29.35 11.50
CA VAL A 322 10.71 28.03 10.94
C VAL A 322 9.72 28.18 9.79
N ARG A 323 8.65 28.97 9.98
CA ARG A 323 7.64 29.20 8.94
C ARG A 323 8.22 29.92 7.72
N GLY A 324 9.12 30.88 7.92
CA GLY A 324 9.77 31.60 6.83
C GLY A 324 10.60 30.69 5.93
N TYR A 325 11.43 29.84 6.54
CA TYR A 325 12.25 28.86 5.84
C TYR A 325 11.42 27.81 5.11
N LYS A 326 10.44 27.19 5.80
CA LYS A 326 9.53 26.23 5.19
C LYS A 326 8.80 26.83 3.99
N LYS A 327 8.19 28.01 4.18
CA LYS A 327 7.46 28.72 3.12
C LYS A 327 8.36 28.97 1.91
N ARG A 328 9.56 29.51 2.12
CA ARG A 328 10.49 29.84 1.03
C ARG A 328 10.85 28.60 0.21
N ASN A 329 11.30 27.53 0.88
CA ASN A 329 11.80 26.34 0.21
C ASN A 329 10.66 25.54 -0.43
N LEU A 330 9.50 25.44 0.24
CA LEU A 330 8.30 24.82 -0.32
C LEU A 330 7.80 25.55 -1.57
N GLN A 331 7.77 26.89 -1.55
CA GLN A 331 7.38 27.69 -2.71
C GLN A 331 8.35 27.51 -3.88
N ALA A 332 9.65 27.39 -3.62
CA ALA A 332 10.64 27.11 -4.66
C ALA A 332 10.42 25.73 -5.32
N ALA A 333 10.24 24.67 -4.51
CA ALA A 333 9.93 23.33 -5.01
C ALA A 333 8.60 23.31 -5.78
N GLY A 334 7.56 23.93 -5.22
CA GLY A 334 6.23 24.02 -5.82
C GLY A 334 6.24 24.75 -7.17
N ALA A 335 6.95 25.88 -7.28
CA ALA A 335 7.06 26.62 -8.53
C ALA A 335 7.69 25.77 -9.65
N ARG A 336 8.71 24.96 -9.31
CA ARG A 336 9.33 24.06 -10.26
C ARG A 336 8.40 22.92 -10.70
N LEU A 337 7.63 22.37 -9.77
CA LEU A 337 6.64 21.33 -10.05
C LEU A 337 5.45 21.82 -10.86
N VAL A 338 4.98 23.05 -10.64
CA VAL A 338 3.95 23.68 -11.49
C VAL A 338 4.43 23.75 -12.95
N LYS A 339 5.69 24.13 -13.17
CA LYS A 339 6.28 24.13 -14.50
C LYS A 339 6.32 22.71 -15.10
N PHE A 340 6.78 21.73 -14.34
CA PHE A 340 6.79 20.32 -14.78
C PHE A 340 5.39 19.82 -15.15
N ALA A 341 4.39 20.05 -14.29
CA ALA A 341 3.00 19.65 -14.54
C ALA A 341 2.43 20.31 -15.80
N SER A 342 2.83 21.54 -16.12
CA SER A 342 2.41 22.22 -17.35
C SER A 342 3.09 21.68 -18.62
N GLU A 343 4.36 21.27 -18.50
CA GLU A 343 5.16 20.73 -19.62
C GLU A 343 4.85 19.25 -19.89
N HIS A 344 4.50 18.51 -18.83
CA HIS A 344 4.33 17.05 -18.85
C HIS A 344 3.11 16.60 -18.00
N PRO A 345 1.88 16.98 -18.36
CA PRO A 345 0.69 16.71 -17.55
C PRO A 345 0.43 15.20 -17.33
N ASP A 346 0.77 14.35 -18.30
CA ASP A 346 0.61 12.89 -18.19
C ASP A 346 1.59 12.22 -17.21
N LEU A 347 2.68 12.92 -16.85
CA LEU A 347 3.73 12.42 -15.95
C LEU A 347 3.59 12.97 -14.53
N PHE A 348 2.71 13.94 -14.31
CA PHE A 348 2.47 14.54 -13.01
C PHE A 348 1.22 13.93 -12.36
N ALA A 349 1.42 12.94 -11.49
CA ALA A 349 0.32 12.30 -10.77
C ALA A 349 -0.21 13.16 -9.63
N GLY A 350 0.60 14.09 -9.10
CA GLY A 350 0.18 15.06 -8.09
C GLY A 350 1.26 15.41 -7.07
N ILE A 351 0.85 16.15 -6.04
CA ILE A 351 1.68 16.54 -4.88
C ILE A 351 0.97 16.07 -3.61
N ASN A 352 1.75 15.57 -2.65
CA ASN A 352 1.36 15.46 -1.24
C ASN A 352 2.36 16.27 -0.40
N LEU A 353 1.90 16.92 0.66
CA LEU A 353 2.71 17.73 1.57
C LEU A 353 2.87 16.98 2.89
N ASP A 354 4.09 17.04 3.47
CA ASP A 354 4.43 16.62 4.83
C ASP A 354 3.58 15.42 5.32
N ALA A 355 3.83 14.23 4.77
CA ALA A 355 3.05 13.06 5.15
C ALA A 355 3.09 12.87 6.66
N ASP A 356 1.95 12.51 7.26
CA ASP A 356 1.88 12.15 8.67
C ASP A 356 2.32 13.28 9.63
N VAL A 357 1.70 14.47 9.52
CA VAL A 357 1.96 15.62 10.41
C VAL A 357 1.43 15.34 11.83
N TYR A 358 2.33 15.40 12.82
CA TYR A 358 2.00 15.19 14.23
C TYR A 358 2.66 16.20 15.15
N LEU A 359 2.01 16.51 16.27
CA LEU A 359 2.72 16.90 17.49
C LEU A 359 3.38 15.64 18.06
N SER A 360 4.67 15.74 18.42
CA SER A 360 5.57 14.58 18.56
C SER A 360 4.95 13.43 19.38
N PRO A 361 4.64 12.28 18.75
CA PRO A 361 4.12 11.09 19.42
C PRO A 361 5.24 10.12 19.83
N PHE A 362 6.50 10.42 19.49
CA PHE A 362 7.58 9.44 19.49
C PHE A 362 8.15 9.17 20.88
N VAL A 363 8.11 10.16 21.78
CA VAL A 363 8.56 10.01 23.15
C VAL A 363 7.42 9.50 24.02
N ARG A 364 7.47 8.21 24.38
CA ARG A 364 6.40 7.54 25.14
C ARG A 364 6.12 8.26 26.47
N GLY A 365 4.84 8.58 26.70
CA GLY A 365 4.40 9.20 27.96
C GLY A 365 4.65 10.70 28.03
N SER A 366 5.09 11.31 26.94
CA SER A 366 5.17 12.76 26.78
C SER A 366 3.98 13.28 25.97
N TRP A 367 3.71 14.58 26.12
CA TRP A 367 2.70 15.29 25.36
C TRP A 367 3.28 16.63 24.92
N HIS A 368 3.07 16.96 23.65
CA HIS A 368 3.57 18.17 23.00
C HIS A 368 2.39 18.93 22.40
N ASP A 369 2.43 20.24 22.20
CA ASP A 369 3.57 21.13 22.31
C ASP A 369 3.31 22.22 23.36
N PHE A 370 4.20 22.33 24.35
CA PHE A 370 4.16 23.33 25.43
C PHE A 370 5.21 24.44 25.24
N ASN A 371 5.73 24.61 24.02
CA ASN A 371 6.64 25.71 23.69
C ASN A 371 6.00 27.05 24.14
N PRO A 372 6.77 27.99 24.73
CA PRO A 372 6.22 29.25 25.24
C PRO A 372 5.37 30.03 24.24
N ASP A 373 5.73 30.01 22.95
CA ASP A 373 4.96 30.66 21.89
C ASP A 373 3.70 29.88 21.50
N THR A 374 3.73 28.54 21.64
CA THR A 374 2.52 27.70 21.53
C THR A 374 1.54 28.02 22.66
N LEU A 375 2.01 28.17 23.89
CA LEU A 375 1.18 28.55 25.04
C LEU A 375 0.59 29.96 24.87
N ARG A 376 1.37 30.90 24.33
CA ARG A 376 0.88 32.22 23.93
C ARG A 376 -0.21 32.12 22.87
N GLN A 377 0.03 31.36 21.79
CA GLN A 377 -0.95 31.19 20.73
C GLN A 377 -2.25 30.55 21.23
N PHE A 378 -2.18 29.63 22.20
CA PHE A 378 -3.36 29.06 22.83
C PHE A 378 -4.21 30.11 23.53
N ARG A 379 -3.59 31.02 24.29
CA ARG A 379 -4.29 32.13 24.98
C ARG A 379 -4.91 33.09 23.97
N ASP A 380 -4.19 33.40 22.91
CA ASP A 380 -4.67 34.27 21.83
C ASP A 380 -5.85 33.63 21.09
N TRP A 381 -5.80 32.32 20.85
CA TRP A 381 -6.89 31.56 20.24
C TRP A 381 -8.14 31.56 21.11
N LEU A 382 -8.00 31.29 22.41
CA LEU A 382 -9.13 31.32 23.36
C LEU A 382 -9.76 32.71 23.47
N SER A 383 -8.94 33.75 23.52
CA SER A 383 -9.41 35.13 23.70
C SER A 383 -9.82 35.83 22.40
N GLY A 384 -9.56 35.22 21.24
CA GLY A 384 -9.73 35.87 19.94
C GLY A 384 -8.84 37.11 19.76
N SER A 385 -7.65 37.08 20.35
CA SER A 385 -6.68 38.19 20.35
C SER A 385 -5.37 37.80 19.64
N GLY A 386 -4.34 38.64 19.71
CA GLY A 386 -3.04 38.36 19.10
C GLY A 386 -3.14 38.04 17.61
N LEU A 387 -2.68 36.85 17.20
CA LEU A 387 -2.77 36.40 15.81
C LEU A 387 -4.21 36.24 15.32
N TYR A 388 -5.18 36.07 16.21
CA TYR A 388 -6.59 35.84 15.90
C TYR A 388 -7.46 37.11 16.01
N ALA A 389 -6.88 38.25 16.40
CA ALA A 389 -7.59 39.52 16.46
C ALA A 389 -8.06 39.99 15.07
N ASP A 390 -8.93 41.01 15.01
CA ASP A 390 -9.32 41.65 13.74
C ASP A 390 -8.08 42.18 13.01
N GLY A 391 -7.90 41.79 11.75
CA GLY A 391 -6.72 42.07 10.94
C GLY A 391 -5.48 41.22 11.28
N GLY A 392 -5.62 40.25 12.18
CA GLY A 392 -4.57 39.31 12.58
C GLY A 392 -4.29 38.25 11.50
N LEU A 393 -3.10 37.65 11.55
CA LEU A 393 -2.65 36.64 10.59
C LEU A 393 -3.59 35.42 10.50
N LEU A 394 -4.23 35.07 11.61
CA LEU A 394 -5.08 33.90 11.77
C LEU A 394 -6.55 34.30 12.04
N GLU A 395 -6.94 35.53 11.69
CA GLU A 395 -8.31 36.03 11.90
C GLU A 395 -9.37 35.09 11.30
N GLU A 396 -9.11 34.54 10.11
CA GLU A 396 -10.04 33.64 9.41
C GLU A 396 -10.24 32.29 10.13
N TYR A 397 -9.31 31.93 11.01
CA TYR A 397 -9.36 30.70 11.82
C TYR A 397 -9.84 30.95 13.25
N ARG A 398 -10.22 32.19 13.59
CA ARG A 398 -10.73 32.54 14.91
C ARG A 398 -12.04 31.81 15.17
N GLU A 399 -12.10 31.13 16.31
CA GLU A 399 -13.35 30.60 16.85
C GLU A 399 -14.09 31.63 17.71
N GLN A 400 -15.21 31.24 18.33
CA GLN A 400 -15.89 32.07 19.31
C GLN A 400 -14.95 32.37 20.50
N ALA A 401 -14.55 33.64 20.61
CA ALA A 401 -13.73 34.13 21.71
C ALA A 401 -14.43 33.95 23.06
N MET A 402 -13.67 33.51 24.06
CA MET A 402 -14.10 33.33 25.44
C MET A 402 -13.52 34.45 26.31
N SER A 403 -14.30 34.90 27.28
CA SER A 403 -13.81 35.73 28.37
C SER A 403 -12.94 34.91 29.35
N LEU A 404 -12.12 35.59 30.14
CA LEU A 404 -11.29 34.93 31.16
C LEU A 404 -12.13 34.17 32.20
N GLU A 405 -13.33 34.68 32.52
CA GLU A 405 -14.27 34.02 33.42
C GLU A 405 -14.79 32.70 32.84
N GLU A 406 -15.20 32.69 31.57
CA GLU A 406 -15.65 31.48 30.87
C GLU A 406 -14.53 30.43 30.78
N VAL A 407 -13.30 30.86 30.48
CA VAL A 407 -12.14 29.96 30.49
C VAL A 407 -11.91 29.37 31.88
N GLY A 408 -12.01 30.18 32.94
CA GLY A 408 -11.93 29.71 34.32
C GLY A 408 -13.00 28.66 34.65
N GLN A 409 -14.24 28.89 34.22
CA GLN A 409 -15.34 27.94 34.41
C GLN A 409 -15.08 26.60 33.71
N VAL A 410 -14.61 26.62 32.45
CA VAL A 410 -14.27 25.38 31.71
C VAL A 410 -13.07 24.66 32.32
N ALA A 411 -12.07 25.41 32.80
CA ALA A 411 -10.89 24.87 33.44
C ALA A 411 -11.14 24.33 34.85
N GLY A 412 -12.24 24.75 35.51
CA GLY A 412 -12.44 24.53 36.94
C GLY A 412 -11.43 25.28 37.81
N LEU A 413 -10.89 26.40 37.29
CA LEU A 413 -9.84 27.21 37.91
C LEU A 413 -10.24 28.69 37.92
N SER A 414 -9.59 29.49 38.75
CA SER A 414 -9.74 30.96 38.72
C SER A 414 -8.44 31.57 38.23
N PHE A 415 -8.52 32.34 37.14
CA PHE A 415 -7.40 33.06 36.55
C PHE A 415 -7.56 34.55 36.83
N SER A 416 -6.47 35.24 37.19
CA SER A 416 -6.48 36.69 37.40
C SER A 416 -6.07 37.45 36.14
N ASP A 417 -5.25 36.82 35.29
CA ASP A 417 -4.79 37.34 34.01
C ASP A 417 -4.71 36.24 32.95
N TRP A 418 -4.73 36.61 31.66
CA TRP A 418 -4.55 35.67 30.56
C TRP A 418 -3.18 34.98 30.58
N ALA A 419 -2.14 35.63 31.11
CA ALA A 419 -0.82 35.03 31.29
C ALA A 419 -0.83 33.84 32.26
N ASP A 420 -1.80 33.77 33.18
CA ASP A 420 -1.95 32.66 34.13
C ASP A 420 -2.60 31.43 33.49
N VAL A 421 -3.31 31.60 32.37
CA VAL A 421 -4.01 30.51 31.68
C VAL A 421 -2.98 29.54 31.11
N SER A 422 -3.06 28.28 31.54
CA SER A 422 -2.18 27.20 31.07
C SER A 422 -2.99 25.95 30.75
N PRO A 423 -2.67 25.24 29.65
CA PRO A 423 -3.35 23.99 29.32
C PRO A 423 -3.09 22.92 30.38
N PRO A 424 -3.91 21.86 30.45
CA PRO A 424 -3.66 20.76 31.36
C PRO A 424 -2.36 20.04 30.98
N ARG A 425 -1.46 19.88 31.97
CA ARG A 425 -0.16 19.21 31.77
C ARG A 425 -0.22 17.70 32.01
N GLU A 426 -1.21 17.21 32.76
CA GLU A 426 -1.35 15.78 32.99
C GLU A 426 -1.84 15.06 31.74
N MET A 427 -1.16 13.97 31.38
CA MET A 427 -1.55 13.13 30.26
C MET A 427 -2.97 12.55 30.48
N PRO A 428 -3.92 12.70 29.55
CA PRO A 428 -5.24 12.12 29.67
C PRO A 428 -5.16 10.59 29.77
N ARG A 429 -5.96 10.04 30.69
CA ARG A 429 -6.03 8.59 30.92
C ARG A 429 -6.75 7.84 29.79
N GLN A 430 -7.54 8.54 28.96
CA GLN A 430 -8.29 7.97 27.83
C GLN A 430 -8.39 8.99 26.67
N TYR A 431 -8.30 8.50 25.43
CA TYR A 431 -8.32 9.29 24.18
C TYR A 431 -9.68 9.28 23.46
N LEU A 432 -10.76 8.89 24.14
CA LEU A 432 -12.07 8.71 23.50
C LEU A 432 -12.97 9.97 23.59
N PRO A 433 -13.66 10.35 22.49
CA PRO A 433 -14.65 11.42 22.51
C PRO A 433 -15.73 11.16 23.58
N GLY A 434 -16.01 12.17 24.41
CA GLY A 434 -17.06 12.12 25.43
C GLY A 434 -16.63 11.67 26.83
N ALA A 435 -15.36 11.30 27.03
CA ALA A 435 -14.80 10.91 28.34
C ALA A 435 -13.65 11.81 28.84
N SER A 436 -13.25 12.82 28.05
CA SER A 436 -12.21 13.77 28.43
C SER A 436 -12.79 14.95 29.23
N GLU A 437 -12.08 15.36 30.28
CA GLU A 437 -12.38 16.60 31.01
C GLU A 437 -12.52 17.80 30.05
N PRO A 438 -13.47 18.75 30.27
CA PRO A 438 -13.74 19.85 29.35
C PRO A 438 -12.49 20.67 28.98
N TRP A 439 -11.61 20.93 29.94
CA TRP A 439 -10.36 21.67 29.71
C TRP A 439 -9.37 20.91 28.81
N MET A 440 -9.27 19.60 29.01
CA MET A 440 -8.45 18.73 28.16
C MET A 440 -8.99 18.69 26.73
N HIS A 441 -10.32 18.61 26.58
CA HIS A 441 -10.94 18.65 25.27
C HIS A 441 -10.61 19.94 24.50
N LEU A 442 -10.60 21.08 25.20
CA LEU A 442 -10.29 22.36 24.57
C LEU A 442 -8.82 22.47 24.16
N TRP A 443 -7.91 21.98 24.99
CA TRP A 443 -6.49 21.86 24.62
C TRP A 443 -6.27 20.95 23.41
N GLU A 444 -6.97 19.81 23.34
CA GLU A 444 -6.91 18.91 22.20
C GLU A 444 -7.40 19.52 20.89
N ARG A 445 -8.47 20.32 20.97
CA ARG A 445 -8.97 21.05 19.82
C ARG A 445 -7.93 22.05 19.31
N PHE A 446 -7.32 22.82 20.20
CA PHE A 446 -6.26 23.75 19.82
C PHE A 446 -5.04 23.03 19.22
N ARG A 447 -4.63 21.90 19.78
CA ARG A 447 -3.52 21.10 19.23
C ARG A 447 -3.79 20.59 17.82
N ARG A 448 -5.03 20.15 17.54
CA ARG A 448 -5.44 19.79 16.17
C ARG A 448 -5.48 21.00 15.25
N HIS A 449 -5.90 22.15 15.79
CA HIS A 449 -5.86 23.41 15.06
C HIS A 449 -4.43 23.81 14.66
N LEU A 450 -3.41 23.59 15.50
CA LEU A 450 -2.01 23.80 15.11
C LEU A 450 -1.59 22.93 13.91
N ILE A 451 -2.06 21.69 13.85
CA ILE A 451 -1.78 20.77 12.74
C ILE A 451 -2.51 21.23 11.46
N ASP A 452 -3.74 21.73 11.58
CA ASP A 452 -4.52 22.24 10.44
C ASP A 452 -3.96 23.56 9.86
N LEU A 453 -3.28 24.36 10.69
CA LEU A 453 -2.59 25.60 10.28
C LEU A 453 -1.22 25.41 9.62
N HIS A 454 -0.63 24.23 9.79
CA HIS A 454 0.66 23.85 9.23
C HIS A 454 0.48 23.36 7.80
#